data_AF-A0A753B2M0-F1
#
_entry.id   AF-A0A753B2M0-F1
#
_cell.length_a   1.000
_cell.length_b   1.000
_cell.length_c   1.000
_cell.angle_alpha   90.00
_cell.angle_beta   90.00
_cell.angle_gamma   90.00
#
_symmetry.space_group_name_H-M   'P 1'
#
loop_
_entity.id
_entity.type
_entity.pdbx_description
1 polymer ?
#
loop_
_entity_poly.entity_id
_entity_poly.type
_entity_poly.pdbx_seq_one_letter_code
_entity_poly.pdbx_strand_id
1 'polypeptide(L)' 'MPWRHKLFIGALKDKEVIMMRVNGNTVTEEGCILGDRKQRIYDVRVGPDGYLYVLTDESDGQLLKVSPSLEAVATR' A
#
# COMPACT_ATOMS: atom_id res chain seq x y z
N MET A 1 4.54 11.51 -9.73
CA MET A 1 4.59 10.23 -8.99
C MET A 1 3.27 10.02 -8.26
N PRO A 2 2.57 8.90 -8.48
CA PRO A 2 1.21 8.66 -7.96
C PRO A 2 1.13 8.62 -6.42
N TRP A 3 2.23 8.29 -5.75
CA TRP A 3 2.29 8.11 -4.30
C TRP A 3 2.82 9.31 -3.50
N ARG A 4 2.86 10.51 -4.10
CA ARG A 4 3.33 11.71 -3.37
C ARG A 4 2.44 12.00 -2.16
N HIS A 5 3.07 12.32 -1.03
CA HIS A 5 2.43 12.60 0.25
C HIS A 5 1.53 11.45 0.77
N LYS A 6 1.85 10.21 0.37
CA LYS A 6 1.22 9.00 0.90
C LYS A 6 2.17 8.32 1.88
N LEU A 7 1.60 7.80 2.96
CA LEU A 7 2.21 6.85 3.87
C LEU A 7 1.44 5.53 3.74
N PHE A 8 2.17 4.42 3.73
CA PHE A 8 1.59 3.08 3.65
C PHE A 8 1.91 2.31 4.92
N ILE A 9 0.92 1.61 5.44
CA ILE A 9 1.05 0.81 6.66
C ILE A 9 0.60 -0.61 6.34
N GLY A 10 1.46 -1.60 6.59
CA GLY A 10 1.08 -3.01 6.50
C GLY A 10 0.25 -3.43 7.72
N ALA A 11 -0.89 -4.09 7.49
CA ALA A 11 -1.74 -4.60 8.56
C ALA A 11 -1.68 -6.13 8.60
N LEU A 12 -1.01 -6.68 9.62
CA LEU A 12 -0.88 -8.13 9.81
C LEU A 12 -2.23 -8.80 10.15
N LYS A 13 -3.09 -8.16 10.95
CA LYS A 13 -4.38 -8.73 11.36
C LYS A 13 -5.45 -8.56 10.28
N ASP A 14 -5.56 -7.35 9.74
CA ASP A 14 -6.60 -7.00 8.77
C ASP A 14 -6.26 -7.47 7.34
N LYS A 15 -5.00 -7.86 7.11
CA LYS A 15 -4.52 -8.48 5.87
C LYS A 15 -4.61 -7.57 4.64
N GLU A 16 -4.22 -6.32 4.83
CA GLU A 16 -4.27 -5.27 3.81
C GLU A 16 -3.17 -4.22 4.00
N VAL A 17 -3.04 -3.32 3.04
CA VAL A 17 -2.22 -2.11 3.14
C VAL A 17 -3.14 -0.92 3.35
N ILE A 18 -2.95 -0.22 4.46
CA ILE A 18 -3.67 1.02 4.78
C ILE A 18 -2.92 2.18 4.11
N MET A 19 -3.64 2.99 3.34
CA MET A 19 -3.13 4.20 2.70
C MET A 19 -3.51 5.43 3.53
N MET A 20 -2.50 6.21 3.88
CA MET A 20 -2.65 7.45 4.65
C MET A 20 -2.20 8.63 3.80
N ARG A 21 -2.93 9.74 3.87
CA ARG A 21 -2.50 11.05 3.38
C ARG A 21 -1.74 11.77 4.48
N VAL A 22 -0.58 12.31 4.12
CA VAL A 22 0.21 13.17 5.00
C VAL A 22 0.08 14.62 4.52
N ASN A 23 -0.30 15.53 5.42
CA ASN A 23 -0.35 16.97 5.17
C ASN A 23 0.27 17.73 6.35
N GLY A 24 1.55 18.10 6.21
CA GLY A 24 2.33 18.65 7.32
C GLY A 24 2.37 17.66 8.49
N ASN A 25 1.78 18.06 9.62
CA ASN A 25 1.71 17.25 10.84
C ASN A 25 0.39 16.46 10.99
N THR A 26 -0.49 16.52 9.99
CA THR A 26 -1.76 15.79 9.98
C THR A 26 -1.66 14.55 9.11
N VAL A 27 -2.14 13.41 9.63
CA VAL A 27 -2.22 12.14 8.91
C VAL A 27 -3.66 11.65 8.94
N THR A 28 -4.24 11.37 7.78
CA THR A 28 -5.62 10.89 7.64
C THR A 28 -5.66 9.63 6.77
N GLU A 29 -6.46 8.65 7.16
CA GLU A 29 -6.72 7.47 6.34
C GLU A 29 -7.44 7.85 5.04
N GLU A 30 -7.04 7.24 3.93
CA GLU A 30 -7.71 7.40 2.63
C GLU A 30 -8.41 6.13 2.16
N GLY A 31 -7.99 4.97 2.66
CA GLY A 31 -8.58 3.68 2.33
C GLY A 31 -7.54 2.57 2.38
N CYS A 32 -7.97 1.38 1.97
CA CYS A 32 -7.16 0.16 2.01
C CYS A 32 -7.06 -0.50 0.64
N ILE A 33 -5.95 -1.18 0.39
CA ILE A 33 -5.69 -1.97 -0.83
C ILE A 33 -5.19 -3.37 -0.47
N LEU A 34 -5.28 -4.29 -1.44
CA LEU A 34 -4.84 -5.70 -1.33
C LEU A 34 -5.64 -6.60 -0.37
N GLY A 35 -6.72 -6.09 0.26
CA GLY A 35 -7.54 -6.89 1.17
C GLY A 35 -8.23 -8.09 0.51
N ASP A 36 -8.46 -8.03 -0.80
CA ASP A 36 -8.98 -9.13 -1.63
C ASP A 36 -8.06 -10.36 -1.65
N ARG A 37 -6.75 -10.15 -1.45
CA ARG A 37 -5.75 -11.24 -1.45
C ARG A 37 -5.76 -12.05 -0.16
N LYS A 38 -6.31 -11.53 0.94
CA LYS A 38 -6.39 -12.20 2.24
C LYS A 38 -5.03 -12.68 2.79
N GLN A 39 -3.97 -11.92 2.55
CA GLN A 39 -2.60 -12.20 3.00
C GLN A 39 -2.15 -11.20 4.06
N ARG A 40 -1.49 -11.67 5.12
CA ARG A 40 -0.94 -10.80 6.16
C ARG A 40 0.18 -9.92 5.59
N ILE A 41 0.13 -8.61 5.81
CA ILE A 41 1.16 -7.70 5.26
C ILE A 41 2.22 -7.39 6.31
N TYR A 42 3.47 -7.79 6.04
CA TYR A 42 4.62 -7.63 6.93
C TYR A 42 5.30 -6.27 6.76
N ASP A 43 5.70 -5.95 5.53
CA ASP A 43 6.44 -4.73 5.24
C ASP A 43 6.02 -4.12 3.90
N VAL A 44 6.14 -2.80 3.82
CA VAL A 44 5.73 -2.01 2.67
C VAL A 44 6.77 -0.93 2.39
N ARG A 45 7.27 -0.86 1.15
CA ARG A 45 8.27 0.13 0.73
C ARG A 45 7.93 0.73 -0.63
N VAL A 46 8.16 2.02 -0.78
CA VAL A 46 8.10 2.68 -2.09
C VAL A 46 9.48 2.54 -2.74
N GLY A 47 9.55 1.86 -3.87
CA GLY A 47 10.78 1.71 -4.64
C GLY A 47 11.17 3.02 -5.34
N PRO A 48 12.45 3.19 -5.70
CA PRO A 48 12.92 4.36 -6.46
C PRO A 48 12.29 4.46 -7.86
N ASP A 49 11.74 3.36 -8.37
CA ASP A 49 11.00 3.27 -9.63
C ASP A 49 9.51 3.68 -9.49
N GLY A 50 9.07 4.06 -8.30
CA GLY A 50 7.71 4.53 -8.04
C GLY A 50 6.66 3.43 -7.84
N TYR A 51 7.08 2.16 -7.76
CA TYR A 51 6.20 1.04 -7.38
C TYR A 51 6.19 0.84 -5.86
N LEU A 52 5.14 0.20 -5.37
CA LEU A 52 5.08 -0.29 -3.99
C LEU A 52 5.57 -1.74 -3.96
N TYR A 53 6.49 -2.04 -3.06
CA TYR A 53 7.00 -3.38 -2.81
C TYR A 53 6.47 -3.85 -1.46
N VAL A 54 5.79 -4.99 -1.44
CA VAL A 54 5.05 -5.51 -0.28
C VAL A 54 5.52 -6.92 0.03
N LEU A 55 5.87 -7.18 1.29
CA LEU A 55 6.16 -8.52 1.80
C LEU A 55 4.95 -9.07 2.56
N THR A 56 4.60 -10.34 2.30
CA THR A 56 3.54 -11.03 3.04
C THR A 56 4.12 -11.91 4.15
N ASP A 57 3.48 -11.94 5.31
CA ASP A 57 3.81 -12.81 6.45
C ASP A 57 3.02 -14.12 6.40
N GLU A 58 3.43 -15.02 5.51
CA GLU A 58 2.82 -16.33 5.31
C GLU A 58 3.91 -17.41 5.19
N SER A 59 3.57 -18.69 5.40
CA SER A 59 4.53 -19.79 5.27
C SER A 59 5.17 -19.87 3.88
N ASP A 60 4.40 -19.52 2.84
CA ASP A 60 4.88 -19.31 1.47
C ASP A 60 4.80 -17.81 1.13
N GLY A 61 5.65 -17.04 1.80
CA GLY A 61 5.66 -15.58 1.72
C GLY A 61 6.01 -15.05 0.32
N GLN A 62 5.39 -13.94 -0.06
CA GLN A 62 5.49 -13.34 -1.38
C GLN A 62 6.10 -11.95 -1.31
N LEU A 63 6.91 -11.61 -2.32
CA LEU A 63 7.27 -10.24 -2.66
C LEU A 63 6.37 -9.77 -3.80
N LEU A 64 5.49 -8.81 -3.51
CA LEU A 64 4.58 -8.22 -4.49
C LEU A 64 5.16 -6.89 -4.98
N LYS A 65 5.08 -6.66 -6.29
CA LYS A 65 5.31 -5.34 -6.91
C LYS A 65 3.95 -4.78 -7.34
N VAL A 66 3.56 -3.65 -6.77
CA VAL A 66 2.21 -3.08 -6.88
C VAL A 66 2.29 -1.69 -7.50
N SER A 67 1.41 -1.42 -8.46
CA SER A 67 1.21 -0.12 -9.08
C SER A 67 -0.24 0.35 -8.89
N PRO A 68 -0.51 1.65 -8.98
CA PRO A 68 -1.88 2.13 -9.08
C PRO A 68 -2.57 1.50 -10.29
N SER A 69 -3.86 1.19 -10.18
CA SER A 69 -4.67 0.86 -11.35
C SER A 69 -4.83 2.11 -12.23
N LEU A 70 -4.89 1.92 -13.55
CA LEU A 70 -5.08 3.02 -14.50
C LEU A 70 -6.37 3.81 -14.22
N GLU A 71 -7.39 3.16 -13.64
CA GLU A 71 -8.68 3.78 -13.31
C GLU A 71 -8.60 4.81 -12.17
N ALA A 72 -7.70 4.62 -11.19
CA ALA A 72 -7.54 5.56 -10.08
C ALA A 72 -6.94 6.92 -10.52
N VAL A 73 -6.36 6.98 -11.72
CA VAL A 73 -5.78 8.19 -12.30
C VAL A 73 -6.81 8.96 -13.16
N ALA A 74 -7.86 8.30 -13.64
CA ALA A 74 -8.83 8.86 -14.59
C ALA A 74 -10.00 9.64 -13.96
N THR A 75 -10.21 9.53 -12.64
CA THR A 75 -11.29 10.25 -11.92
C THR A 75 -10.79 11.55 -11.27
N ARG A 76 -9.99 12.34 -12.00
CA ARG A 76 -9.61 13.69 -11.59
C ARG A 76 -9.87 14.72 -12.68
#